data_AF-A0A525JF47-F1
#
_entry.id   AF-A0A525JF47-F1
#
_cell.length_a   1.000
_cell.length_b   1.000
_cell.length_c   1.000
_cell.angle_alpha   90.00
_cell.angle_beta   90.00
_cell.angle_gamma   90.00
#
_symmetry.space_group_name_H-M   'P 1'
#
loop_
_entity.id
_entity.type
_entity.pdbx_description
1 polymer ?
#
loop_
_entity_poly.entity_id
_entity_poly.type
_entity_poly.pdbx_seq_one_letter_code
_entity_poly.pdbx_strand_id
1 'polypeptide(L)'
;MNAQPTPTAARQIVWPSVVTVISAAILIGAEVFGAAFAGGWALAILFGLDDTGAHILQAVLFALGVLIMAAFIRAAQRVEPFTRRA
;
A
#
# COMPACT_ATOMS: atom_id res chain seq x y z
N MET A 1 34.10 24.86 -28.60
CA MET A 1 33.54 23.55 -28.21
C MET A 1 32.07 23.72 -27.89
N ASN A 2 31.17 23.15 -28.69
CA ASN A 2 29.74 23.09 -28.36
C ASN A 2 29.51 21.83 -27.52
N ALA A 3 29.20 22.01 -26.23
CA ALA A 3 28.81 20.91 -25.36
C ALA A 3 27.45 20.37 -25.83
N GLN A 4 27.42 19.17 -26.42
CA GLN A 4 26.15 18.48 -26.67
C GLN A 4 25.53 18.07 -25.33
N PRO A 5 24.23 18.34 -25.09
CA PRO A 5 23.56 17.87 -23.90
C PRO A 5 23.48 16.34 -23.95
N THR A 6 23.97 15.69 -22.90
CA THR A 6 23.89 14.23 -22.75
C THR A 6 22.43 13.80 -22.79
N PRO A 7 22.00 12.85 -23.65
CA PRO A 7 20.62 12.39 -23.65
C PRO A 7 20.28 11.90 -22.25
N THR A 8 19.27 12.50 -21.63
CA THR A 8 18.75 11.97 -20.36
C THR A 8 18.15 10.61 -20.68
N ALA A 9 18.81 9.53 -20.28
CA ALA A 9 18.35 8.16 -20.55
C ALA A 9 16.86 8.03 -20.19
N ALA A 10 16.04 7.70 -21.19
CA ALA A 10 14.59 7.63 -21.03
C ALA A 10 14.26 6.55 -19.98
N ARG A 11 13.49 6.94 -18.96
CA ARG A 11 13.04 6.02 -17.91
C ARG A 11 11.95 5.12 -18.50
N GLN A 12 12.23 3.82 -18.64
CA GLN A 12 11.26 2.84 -19.14
C GLN A 12 10.48 2.22 -17.97
N ILE A 13 9.17 2.03 -18.15
CA ILE A 13 8.30 1.35 -17.18
C ILE A 13 8.49 -0.16 -17.33
N VAL A 14 8.76 -0.84 -16.21
CA VAL A 14 8.89 -2.29 -16.14
C VAL A 14 7.53 -2.89 -15.78
N TRP A 15 6.67 -3.05 -16.80
CA TRP A 15 5.30 -3.57 -16.62
C TRP A 15 5.20 -4.88 -15.84
N PRO A 16 6.09 -5.88 -16.01
CA PRO A 16 6.04 -7.10 -15.21
C PRO A 16 6.13 -6.83 -13.71
N SER A 17 7.07 -5.97 -13.28
CA SER A 17 7.24 -5.58 -11.88
C SER A 17 6.02 -4.83 -11.33
N VAL A 18 5.38 -4.00 -12.15
CA VAL A 18 4.14 -3.32 -11.75
C VAL A 18 3.05 -4.36 -11.46
N VAL A 19 2.85 -5.33 -12.36
CA VAL A 19 1.84 -6.37 -12.18
C VAL A 19 2.11 -7.18 -10.91
N THR A 20 3.36 -7.64 -10.72
CA THR A 20 3.73 -8.42 -9.52
C THR A 20 3.42 -7.67 -8.22
N VAL A 21 3.85 -6.41 -8.10
CA VAL A 21 3.64 -5.63 -6.87
C VAL A 21 2.16 -5.33 -6.64
N ILE A 22 1.41 -5.00 -7.70
CA ILE A 22 -0.03 -4.73 -7.57
C ILE A 22 -0.80 -6.01 -7.21
N SER A 23 -0.49 -7.14 -7.82
CA SER A 23 -1.10 -8.42 -7.46
C SER A 23 -0.82 -8.79 -6.00
N ALA A 24 0.42 -8.65 -5.55
CA ALA A 24 0.77 -8.91 -4.16
C ALA A 24 0.09 -7.92 -3.20
N ALA A 25 0.00 -6.64 -3.58
CA ALA A 25 -0.69 -5.62 -2.79
C ALA A 25 -2.19 -5.90 -2.67
N ILE A 26 -2.84 -6.43 -3.71
CA ILE A 26 -4.26 -6.81 -3.65
C ILE A 26 -4.45 -8.02 -2.73
N LEU A 27 -3.62 -9.07 -2.90
CA LEU A 27 -3.70 -10.28 -2.09
C LEU A 27 -3.55 -9.97 -0.59
N ILE A 28 -2.52 -9.21 -0.23
CA ILE A 28 -2.25 -8.84 1.16
C ILE A 28 -3.25 -7.79 1.65
N GLY A 29 -3.61 -6.83 0.80
CA GLY A 29 -4.57 -5.78 1.13
C GLY A 29 -5.93 -6.34 1.51
N ALA A 30 -6.44 -7.34 0.79
CA ALA A 30 -7.72 -7.97 1.10
C ALA A 30 -7.74 -8.53 2.55
N GLU A 31 -6.68 -9.22 2.96
CA GLU A 31 -6.55 -9.77 4.32
C GLU A 31 -6.38 -8.66 5.36
N VAL A 32 -5.50 -7.67 5.11
CA VAL A 32 -5.21 -6.59 6.05
C VAL A 32 -6.45 -5.72 6.30
N PHE A 33 -7.15 -5.31 5.24
CA PHE A 33 -8.35 -4.49 5.38
C PHE A 33 -9.54 -5.29 5.92
N GLY A 34 -9.68 -6.55 5.51
CA GLY A 34 -10.69 -7.46 6.07
C GLY A 34 -10.53 -7.61 7.58
N ALA A 35 -9.31 -7.88 8.04
CA ALA A 35 -8.98 -8.00 9.46
C ALA A 35 -9.17 -6.67 10.21
N ALA A 36 -8.77 -5.54 9.64
CA ALA A 36 -8.95 -4.23 10.27
C ALA A 36 -10.44 -3.89 10.46
N PHE A 37 -11.27 -4.14 9.44
CA PHE A 37 -12.71 -3.84 9.50
C PHE A 37 -13.47 -4.79 10.43
N ALA A 38 -13.28 -6.11 10.26
CA ALA A 38 -13.91 -7.11 11.12
C ALA A 38 -13.41 -7.01 12.57
N GLY A 39 -12.12 -6.77 12.76
CA GLY A 39 -11.50 -6.56 14.06
C GLY A 39 -12.03 -5.31 14.76
N GLY A 40 -12.22 -4.20 14.05
CA GLY A 40 -12.83 -3.00 14.62
C GLY A 40 -14.25 -3.22 15.10
N TRP A 41 -15.04 -3.99 14.35
CA TRP A 41 -16.40 -4.36 14.75
C TRP A 41 -16.39 -5.27 15.99
N ALA A 42 -15.52 -6.29 16.01
CA ALA A 42 -15.40 -7.22 17.13
C ALA A 42 -14.90 -6.54 18.42
N LEU A 43 -13.90 -5.67 18.32
CA LEU A 43 -13.34 -4.95 19.48
C LEU A 43 -14.34 -3.95 20.05
N ALA A 44 -15.14 -3.28 19.21
CA ALA A 44 -16.17 -2.36 19.69
C ALA A 44 -17.20 -3.07 20.58
N ILE A 45 -17.66 -4.27 20.18
CA ILE A 45 -18.57 -5.09 20.96
C ILE A 45 -17.91 -5.57 22.26
N LEU A 46 -16.65 -6.02 22.20
CA LEU A 46 -15.92 -6.52 23.36
C LEU A 46 -15.78 -5.46 24.47
N PHE A 47 -15.54 -4.20 24.07
CA PHE A 47 -15.39 -3.09 25.00
C PHE A 47 -16.72 -2.36 25.30
N GLY A 48 -17.84 -2.77 24.68
CA GLY A 48 -19.15 -2.17 24.89
C GLY A 48 -19.27 -0.72 24.40
N LEU A 49 -18.58 -0.37 23.32
CA LEU A 49 -18.67 0.97 22.72
C LEU A 49 -20.02 1.17 22.03
N ASP A 50 -20.47 2.43 21.98
CA ASP A 50 -21.60 2.86 21.15
C ASP A 50 -21.21 2.88 19.67
N ASP A 51 -22.18 3.15 18.79
CA ASP A 51 -21.96 3.21 17.34
C ASP A 51 -20.86 4.23 16.97
N THR A 52 -20.81 5.36 17.67
CA THR A 52 -19.77 6.38 17.47
C THR A 52 -18.39 5.81 17.76
N GLY A 53 -18.23 5.14 18.90
CA GLY A 53 -17.00 4.49 19.30
C GLY A 53 -16.57 3.38 18.35
N ALA A 54 -17.53 2.58 17.86
CA ALA A 54 -17.28 1.55 16.85
C ALA A 54 -16.72 2.14 15.56
N HIS A 55 -17.32 3.22 15.04
CA HIS A 55 -16.85 3.88 13.83
C HIS A 55 -15.48 4.54 14.01
N ILE A 56 -15.20 5.15 15.18
CA ILE A 56 -13.87 5.69 15.49
C ILE A 56 -12.84 4.56 15.48
N LEU A 57 -13.14 3.43 16.13
CA LEU A 57 -12.23 2.30 16.20
C LEU A 57 -11.96 1.69 14.81
N GLN A 58 -13.01 1.53 14.01
CA GLN A 58 -12.88 1.11 12.61
C GLN A 58 -12.02 2.09 11.80
N ALA A 59 -12.22 3.40 11.96
CA ALA A 59 -11.42 4.41 11.25
C ALA A 59 -9.93 4.35 11.65
N VAL A 60 -9.64 4.17 12.95
CA VAL A 60 -8.27 4.02 13.46
C VAL A 60 -7.61 2.75 12.91
N LEU A 61 -8.30 1.61 12.96
CA LEU A 61 -7.76 0.35 12.43
C LEU A 61 -7.62 0.36 10.91
N PHE A 62 -8.55 1.02 10.19
CA PHE A 62 -8.45 1.20 8.76
C PHE A 62 -7.23 2.07 8.40
N ALA A 63 -7.03 3.18 9.11
CA ALA A 63 -5.84 4.02 8.96
C ALA A 63 -4.55 3.22 9.22
N LEU A 64 -4.54 2.37 10.24
CA LEU A 64 -3.42 1.45 10.49
C LEU A 64 -3.20 0.48 9.32
N GLY A 65 -4.27 -0.08 8.75
CA GLY A 65 -4.20 -0.91 7.54
C GLY A 65 -3.58 -0.17 6.35
N VAL A 66 -3.97 1.10 6.13
CA VAL A 66 -3.38 1.96 5.09
C VAL A 66 -1.88 2.18 5.33
N LEU A 67 -1.47 2.45 6.58
CA LEU A 67 -0.05 2.62 6.92
C LEU A 67 0.76 1.35 6.64
N ILE A 68 0.23 0.18 6.99
CA ILE A 68 0.86 -1.12 6.71
C ILE A 68 0.98 -1.32 5.19
N MET A 69 -0.08 -1.06 4.43
CA MET A 69 -0.06 -1.21 2.98
C MET A 69 0.90 -0.24 2.29
N ALA A 70 1.00 0.99 2.77
CA ALA A 70 1.99 1.94 2.27
C ALA A 70 3.42 1.46 2.52
N ALA A 71 3.70 0.91 3.70
CA ALA A 71 5.01 0.32 4.01
C ALA A 71 5.31 -0.90 3.12
N PHE A 72 4.33 -1.78 2.91
CA PHE A 72 4.45 -2.94 2.04
C PHE A 72 4.77 -2.54 0.60
N ILE A 73 4.01 -1.62 0.00
CA ILE A 73 4.22 -1.18 -1.38
C ILE A 73 5.60 -0.53 -1.53
N ARG A 74 6.02 0.30 -0.57
CA ARG A 74 7.36 0.93 -0.59
C ARG A 74 8.48 -0.12 -0.52
N ALA A 75 8.32 -1.15 0.28
CA ALA A 75 9.28 -2.26 0.34
C ALA A 75 9.31 -3.05 -0.96
N ALA A 76 8.13 -3.36 -1.52
CA ALA A 76 7.99 -4.10 -2.77
C ALA A 76 8.61 -3.34 -3.95
N GLN A 77 8.38 -2.03 -4.06
CA GLN A 77 9.00 -1.17 -5.08
C GLN A 77 10.53 -1.09 -4.98
N ARG A 78 11.10 -1.30 -3.79
CA ARG A 78 12.56 -1.33 -3.60
C ARG A 78 13.17 -2.62 -4.13
N VAL A 79 12.43 -3.73 -4.06
CA VAL A 79 12.84 -5.04 -4.59
C VAL A 79 12.55 -5.13 -6.09
N GLU A 80 11.36 -4.67 -6.51
CA GLU A 80 10.89 -4.66 -7.90
C GLU A 80 10.62 -3.23 -8.37
N PRO A 81 11.64 -2.53 -8.89
CA PRO A 81 11.50 -1.14 -9.31
C PRO A 81 10.61 -1.03 -10.55
N PHE A 82 9.60 -0.16 -10.47
CA PHE A 82 8.65 0.11 -11.56
C PHE A 82 9.29 0.74 -12.78
N THR A 83 10.48 1.32 -12.64
CA THR A 83 11.17 1.94 -13.76
C THR A 83 12.65 1.64 -13.74
N ARG A 84 13.20 1.35 -14.92
CA ARG A 84 14.63 1.17 -15.14
C ARG A 84 15.16 2.31 -16.01
N ARG A 85 16.40 2.74 -15.77
CA ARG A 85 17.12 3.60 -16.73
C ARG A 85 17.52 2.72 -17.91
N ALA A 86 17.15 3.13 -19.12
CA ALA A 86 17.57 2.49 -20.36
C ALA A 86 19.09 2.62 -20.56
#